data_AF-A0A1I6RWM3-F1
#
_entry.id   AF-A0A1I6RWM3-F1
#
_cell.length_a   1.000
_cell.length_b   1.000
_cell.length_c   1.000
_cell.angle_alpha   90.00
_cell.angle_beta   90.00
_cell.angle_gamma   90.00
#
_symmetry.space_group_name_H-M   'P 1'
#
loop_
_entity.id
_entity.type
_entity.pdbx_description
1 polymer ?
#
loop_
_entity_poly.entity_id
_entity_poly.type
_entity_poly.pdbx_seq_one_letter_code
_entity_poly.pdbx_strand_id
1 'polypeptide(L)'
;MPNWTAFAGGTIAVLVVLLILSHLTQSAFEETTDSAEATDRSDFSTDSSDDGEEFVGEPIERETPSSGVHDDRTAADRLTDTGEDRTRPNALGTEDGSSSSADDRPTAGRRSEASRGDAESSRGSAESSRERAEPSQAESPRGEPPATESTPSDPSELSTGMLLANVALSQGLFAVVLVGAAIYTDIPLEALGLEISRSWLFAGLALGTGFGIALYVGNEIAAAVSTWVGFEHDEDLRDMLGPDSIADWIALLAFVLPIIAVFEELLFRAALIGVFEAGFDISPWLLAVVSSIAFGLGHGMQGSVGILVTGALGFALAAAFVLTGNLLVVVVAHYLINALEFVVHEGLDFEWAAVLERGG
;
A
#
# COMPACT_ATOMS: atom_id res chain seq x y z
N MET A 1 21.27 -17.27 26.99
CA MET A 1 20.39 -16.40 27.82
C MET A 1 20.08 -15.20 26.94
N PRO A 2 18.82 -14.78 26.82
CA PRO A 2 18.45 -13.74 25.86
C PRO A 2 19.24 -12.45 26.10
N ASN A 3 19.84 -11.89 25.05
CA ASN A 3 20.53 -10.61 25.08
C ASN A 3 19.57 -9.49 24.65
N TRP A 4 18.61 -9.20 25.53
CA TRP A 4 17.54 -8.21 25.32
C TRP A 4 18.07 -6.85 24.87
N THR A 5 19.15 -6.37 25.49
CA THR A 5 19.75 -5.06 25.18
C THR A 5 20.32 -5.00 23.77
N ALA A 6 21.00 -6.05 23.31
CA ALA A 6 21.55 -6.07 21.96
C ALA A 6 20.43 -6.11 20.90
N PHE A 7 19.39 -6.92 21.13
CA PHE A 7 18.25 -6.98 20.23
C PHE A 7 17.47 -5.66 20.18
N ALA A 8 17.20 -5.06 21.34
CA ALA A 8 16.54 -3.77 21.45
C ALA A 8 17.32 -2.67 20.72
N GLY A 9 18.64 -2.60 20.93
CA GLY A 9 19.51 -1.67 20.21
C GLY A 9 19.47 -1.85 18.69
N GLY A 10 19.52 -3.10 18.22
CA GLY A 10 19.39 -3.42 16.80
C GLY A 10 18.02 -3.05 16.21
N THR A 11 16.94 -3.32 16.94
CA THR A 11 15.56 -3.00 16.55
C THR A 11 15.37 -1.49 16.39
N ILE A 12 15.85 -0.70 17.36
CA ILE A 12 15.79 0.76 17.29
C ILE A 12 16.64 1.29 16.13
N ALA A 13 17.82 0.70 15.87
CA ALA A 13 18.63 1.09 14.71
C ALA A 13 17.90 0.81 13.39
N VAL A 14 17.25 -0.34 13.24
CA VAL A 14 16.40 -0.65 12.06
C VAL A 14 15.27 0.36 11.91
N LEU A 15 14.55 0.65 13.00
CA LEU A 15 13.47 1.64 12.99
C LEU A 15 13.96 3.03 12.54
N VAL A 16 15.08 3.50 13.11
CA VAL A 16 15.65 4.81 12.76
C VAL A 16 16.07 4.86 11.30
N VAL A 17 16.71 3.80 10.79
CA VAL A 17 17.08 3.71 9.37
C VAL A 17 15.83 3.79 8.48
N LEU A 18 14.75 3.07 8.82
CA LEU A 18 13.51 3.13 8.06
C LEU A 18 12.85 4.52 8.07
N LEU A 19 12.81 5.18 9.23
CA LEU A 19 12.26 6.53 9.32
C LEU A 19 13.08 7.53 8.50
N ILE A 20 14.41 7.40 8.51
CA ILE A 20 15.29 8.23 7.67
C ILE A 20 15.02 7.95 6.19
N LEU A 21 14.94 6.68 5.78
CA LEU A 21 14.66 6.32 4.39
C LEU A 21 13.30 6.84 3.94
N SER A 22 12.25 6.70 4.76
CA SER A 22 10.92 7.22 4.47
C SER A 22 10.94 8.74 4.30
N HIS A 23 11.62 9.47 5.19
CA HIS A 23 11.74 10.91 5.09
C HIS A 23 12.55 11.34 3.85
N LEU A 24 13.63 10.63 3.50
CA LEU A 24 14.43 10.94 2.31
C LEU A 24 13.62 10.72 1.03
N THR A 25 12.82 9.65 0.98
CA THR A 25 11.90 9.40 -0.13
C THR A 25 10.88 10.53 -0.25
N GLN A 26 10.23 10.94 0.85
CA GLN A 26 9.28 12.07 0.85
C GLN A 26 9.90 13.36 0.32
N SER A 27 11.10 13.72 0.79
CA SER A 27 11.78 14.96 0.35
C SER A 27 12.13 14.96 -1.14
N ALA A 28 12.37 13.79 -1.74
CA ALA A 28 12.68 13.70 -3.17
C ALA A 28 11.43 13.92 -4.06
N PHE A 29 10.24 13.54 -3.57
CA PHE A 29 8.98 13.79 -4.27
C PHE A 29 8.56 15.27 -4.17
N GLU A 30 8.68 15.89 -2.99
CA GLU A 30 8.34 17.32 -2.80
C GLU A 30 9.18 18.24 -3.72
N GLU A 31 10.49 18.00 -3.85
CA GLU A 31 11.38 18.79 -4.71
C GLU A 31 11.02 18.67 -6.21
N THR A 32 10.48 17.52 -6.61
CA THR A 32 10.06 17.25 -8.00
C THR A 32 8.77 17.99 -8.34
N THR A 33 7.78 17.99 -7.43
CA THR A 33 6.51 18.69 -7.60
C THR A 33 6.69 20.21 -7.65
N ASP A 34 7.52 20.77 -6.76
CA ASP A 34 7.84 22.21 -6.76
C ASP A 34 8.54 22.66 -8.06
N SER A 35 9.41 21.80 -8.61
CA SER A 35 10.12 22.06 -9.86
C SER A 35 9.20 22.01 -11.09
N ALA A 36 8.21 21.11 -11.10
CA ALA A 36 7.21 20.99 -12.15
C ALA A 36 6.21 22.17 -12.15
N GLU A 37 5.73 22.59 -10.96
CA GLU A 37 4.87 23.79 -10.86
C GLU A 37 5.60 25.08 -11.25
N ALA A 38 6.89 25.20 -10.94
CA ALA A 38 7.68 26.37 -11.27
C ALA A 38 7.92 26.51 -12.78
N THR A 39 8.03 25.38 -13.50
CA THR A 39 8.20 25.37 -14.96
C THR A 39 6.89 25.74 -15.68
N ASP A 40 5.75 25.24 -15.21
CA ASP A 40 4.43 25.58 -15.78
C ASP A 40 4.06 27.07 -15.56
N ARG A 41 4.43 27.64 -14.39
CA ARG A 41 4.25 29.09 -14.15
C ARG A 41 5.17 29.98 -14.98
N SER A 42 6.33 29.46 -15.43
CA SER A 42 7.27 30.22 -16.25
C SER A 42 6.85 30.31 -17.72
N ASP A 43 6.03 29.36 -18.21
CA ASP A 43 5.51 29.37 -19.59
C ASP A 43 4.28 30.28 -19.76
N PHE A 44 3.64 30.70 -18.67
CA PHE A 44 2.52 31.67 -18.72
C PHE A 44 2.95 33.15 -18.66
N SER A 45 4.25 33.44 -18.56
CA SER A 45 4.77 34.81 -18.40
C SER A 45 5.67 35.27 -19.55
N THR A 46 5.31 35.00 -20.80
CA THR A 46 5.93 35.65 -21.97
C THR A 46 4.95 35.80 -23.12
N ASP A 47 4.07 36.82 -23.04
CA ASP A 47 3.88 37.77 -24.16
C ASP A 47 3.10 39.02 -23.70
N SER A 48 3.82 40.06 -23.31
CA SER A 48 3.34 41.44 -23.44
C SER A 48 4.54 42.31 -23.79
N SER A 49 4.90 42.23 -25.06
CA SER A 49 5.92 43.08 -25.66
C SER A 49 5.39 44.51 -25.80
N ASP A 50 6.12 45.39 -25.13
CA ASP A 50 6.18 46.83 -25.14
C ASP A 50 6.29 47.43 -26.56
N ASP A 51 5.34 48.29 -26.93
CA ASP A 51 5.49 49.28 -28.02
C ASP A 51 5.54 50.67 -27.38
N GLY A 52 6.75 51.23 -27.35
CA GLY A 52 7.01 52.57 -26.83
C GLY A 52 6.50 53.67 -27.75
N GLU A 53 5.86 54.67 -27.17
CA GLU A 53 5.73 56.01 -27.73
C GLU A 53 6.05 57.04 -26.63
N GLU A 54 7.04 57.87 -26.94
CA GLU A 54 7.64 58.92 -26.15
C GLU A 54 6.68 60.12 -26.02
N PHE A 55 6.32 60.53 -24.81
CA PHE A 55 5.78 61.88 -24.59
C PHE A 55 6.30 62.54 -23.32
N VAL A 56 6.84 63.73 -23.53
CA VAL A 56 7.51 64.63 -22.57
C VAL A 56 6.48 65.33 -21.66
N GLY A 57 6.74 65.39 -20.34
CA GLY A 57 6.00 66.25 -19.40
C GLY A 57 6.54 66.20 -17.97
N GLU A 58 6.93 67.36 -17.45
CA GLU A 58 7.61 67.64 -16.16
C GLU A 58 6.83 67.29 -14.85
N PRO A 59 7.49 67.34 -13.67
CA PRO A 59 7.04 66.68 -12.45
C PRO A 59 6.13 67.56 -11.58
N ILE A 60 5.13 66.95 -10.93
CA ILE A 60 4.37 67.58 -9.84
C ILE A 60 4.32 66.64 -8.63
N GLU A 61 4.82 67.17 -7.51
CA GLU A 61 4.76 66.62 -6.15
C GLU A 61 3.32 66.37 -5.65
N ARG A 62 3.24 65.60 -4.54
CA ARG A 62 2.14 65.44 -3.55
C ARG A 62 1.45 64.08 -3.61
N GLU A 63 1.04 63.43 -2.54
CA GLU A 63 1.11 63.58 -1.08
C GLU A 63 0.59 62.23 -0.57
N THR A 64 1.13 61.70 0.53
CA THR A 64 0.42 60.67 1.31
C THR A 64 -0.86 61.27 1.89
N PRO A 65 -1.87 60.44 2.17
CA PRO A 65 -2.22 60.36 3.59
C PRO A 65 -2.60 58.96 4.10
N SER A 66 -2.21 58.83 5.36
CA SER A 66 -2.58 57.93 6.44
C SER A 66 -4.09 57.83 6.75
N SER A 67 -4.41 56.80 7.56
CA SER A 67 -5.52 56.67 8.54
C SER A 67 -6.89 56.19 8.02
N GLY A 68 -7.68 55.38 8.74
CA GLY A 68 -7.66 54.86 10.12
C GLY A 68 -8.63 53.65 10.23
N VAL A 69 -8.41 52.72 11.17
CA VAL A 69 -9.07 52.62 12.50
C VAL A 69 -10.59 52.41 12.47
N HIS A 70 -11.04 51.21 12.89
CA HIS A 70 -12.10 50.93 13.89
C HIS A 70 -12.23 49.40 14.09
N ASP A 71 -11.89 48.87 15.28
CA ASP A 71 -12.77 48.52 16.43
C ASP A 71 -13.78 47.40 16.10
N ASP A 72 -13.60 46.16 16.56
CA ASP A 72 -13.71 45.61 17.94
C ASP A 72 -15.16 45.55 18.48
N ARG A 73 -15.57 44.33 18.88
CA ARG A 73 -16.63 43.92 19.86
C ARG A 73 -17.06 42.46 19.62
N THR A 74 -16.67 41.51 20.49
CA THR A 74 -17.38 40.99 21.69
C THR A 74 -18.72 40.30 21.37
N ALA A 75 -19.17 39.18 21.95
CA ALA A 75 -18.82 38.45 23.18
C ALA A 75 -19.40 37.02 23.12
N ALA A 76 -18.88 36.18 24.01
CA ALA A 76 -19.44 34.92 24.46
C ALA A 76 -20.86 35.07 25.05
N ASP A 77 -21.61 33.95 25.05
CA ASP A 77 -22.19 33.30 26.26
C ASP A 77 -23.50 32.56 25.91
N ARG A 78 -23.53 31.24 26.15
CA ARG A 78 -24.72 30.55 26.69
C ARG A 78 -24.42 29.12 27.16
N LEU A 79 -24.68 28.93 28.45
CA LEU A 79 -24.71 27.70 29.22
C LEU A 79 -26.00 26.86 28.99
N THR A 80 -25.81 25.53 29.13
CA THR A 80 -26.65 24.49 29.78
C THR A 80 -28.13 24.31 29.46
N ASP A 81 -28.55 23.06 29.17
CA ASP A 81 -29.45 22.30 30.06
C ASP A 81 -29.48 20.77 29.75
N THR A 82 -29.73 20.01 30.81
CA THR A 82 -30.06 18.60 31.07
C THR A 82 -31.01 17.90 30.07
N GLY A 83 -31.23 16.57 30.03
CA GLY A 83 -30.95 15.42 30.88
C GLY A 83 -31.93 14.27 30.55
N GLU A 84 -31.50 13.04 30.83
CA GLU A 84 -32.28 11.85 31.21
C GLU A 84 -33.26 11.11 30.24
N ASP A 85 -32.90 9.83 30.02
CA ASP A 85 -33.66 8.62 30.37
C ASP A 85 -34.79 8.12 29.43
N ARG A 86 -34.59 6.90 28.88
CA ARG A 86 -35.48 5.73 29.08
C ARG A 86 -35.04 4.47 28.30
N THR A 87 -34.54 3.51 29.07
CA THR A 87 -34.96 2.10 29.17
C THR A 87 -35.66 1.38 27.99
N ARG A 88 -35.02 0.28 27.56
CA ARG A 88 -35.49 -1.03 26.99
C ARG A 88 -36.86 -1.54 27.55
N PRO A 89 -37.56 -2.58 27.02
CA PRO A 89 -36.99 -3.88 26.56
C PRO A 89 -37.78 -4.82 25.59
N ASN A 90 -37.15 -5.98 25.30
CA ASN A 90 -37.70 -7.33 25.01
C ASN A 90 -38.33 -7.61 23.61
N ALA A 91 -38.31 -8.82 23.03
CA ALA A 91 -37.66 -10.12 23.29
C ALA A 91 -38.14 -11.15 22.21
N LEU A 92 -37.51 -12.33 22.17
CA LEU A 92 -37.99 -13.65 21.66
C LEU A 92 -38.03 -13.84 20.13
N GLY A 93 -37.71 -14.98 19.52
CA GLY A 93 -37.35 -16.35 19.95
C GLY A 93 -36.85 -17.13 18.71
N THR A 94 -35.84 -18.00 18.81
CA THR A 94 -35.89 -19.47 19.02
C THR A 94 -36.28 -20.32 17.79
N GLU A 95 -35.52 -21.42 17.63
CA GLU A 95 -35.81 -22.70 16.93
C GLU A 95 -35.41 -22.85 15.45
N ASP A 96 -35.12 -24.04 14.90
CA ASP A 96 -34.33 -25.24 15.26
C ASP A 96 -34.45 -26.20 14.04
N GLY A 97 -33.40 -26.97 13.72
CA GLY A 97 -33.41 -28.20 12.89
C GLY A 97 -33.80 -28.12 11.38
N SER A 98 -33.59 -29.12 10.51
CA SER A 98 -32.77 -30.33 10.46
C SER A 98 -32.97 -30.96 9.07
N SER A 99 -31.88 -31.45 8.44
CA SER A 99 -31.73 -32.66 7.59
C SER A 99 -32.67 -33.02 6.41
N SER A 100 -32.06 -33.44 5.29
CA SER A 100 -32.38 -34.62 4.41
C SER A 100 -31.79 -34.33 3.01
N SER A 101 -30.85 -35.03 2.34
CA SER A 101 -30.47 -36.44 2.13
C SER A 101 -30.78 -36.92 0.68
N ALA A 102 -29.75 -37.52 0.05
CA ALA A 102 -29.76 -38.55 -1.03
C ALA A 102 -30.27 -38.14 -2.44
N ASP A 103 -29.81 -38.67 -3.58
CA ASP A 103 -28.85 -39.73 -3.97
C ASP A 103 -28.60 -39.54 -5.50
N ASP A 104 -27.42 -39.92 -6.02
CA ASP A 104 -27.24 -41.06 -6.95
C ASP A 104 -25.90 -41.01 -7.72
N ARG A 105 -25.22 -42.16 -7.73
CA ARG A 105 -24.05 -42.60 -8.53
C ARG A 105 -24.54 -43.83 -9.35
N PRO A 106 -23.73 -44.65 -10.07
CA PRO A 106 -22.30 -44.63 -10.44
C PRO A 106 -22.13 -44.83 -11.98
N THR A 107 -20.93 -44.93 -12.58
CA THR A 107 -20.23 -46.21 -12.86
C THR A 107 -18.76 -46.02 -13.25
N ALA A 108 -17.95 -46.98 -12.82
CA ALA A 108 -16.52 -47.10 -13.00
C ALA A 108 -16.11 -47.96 -14.21
N GLY A 109 -14.82 -47.89 -14.60
CA GLY A 109 -14.08 -48.97 -15.28
C GLY A 109 -13.12 -48.46 -16.36
N ARG A 110 -11.81 -48.32 -16.12
CA ARG A 110 -10.71 -49.32 -16.11
C ARG A 110 -9.94 -49.43 -17.45
N ARG A 111 -8.66 -49.04 -17.38
CA ARG A 111 -7.41 -49.68 -17.90
C ARG A 111 -7.14 -49.82 -19.41
N SER A 112 -6.03 -49.16 -19.81
CA SER A 112 -4.76 -49.69 -20.35
C SER A 112 -4.76 -50.68 -21.53
N GLU A 113 -4.02 -50.32 -22.59
CA GLU A 113 -3.01 -51.10 -23.38
C GLU A 113 -2.74 -50.33 -24.69
N ALA A 114 -1.55 -49.78 -24.94
CA ALA A 114 -0.31 -50.39 -25.43
C ALA A 114 -0.37 -50.96 -26.87
N SER A 115 0.55 -50.46 -27.70
CA SER A 115 1.35 -51.20 -28.70
C SER A 115 1.00 -51.12 -30.21
N ARG A 116 1.92 -50.46 -30.92
CA ARG A 116 2.61 -50.86 -32.18
C ARG A 116 1.84 -50.98 -33.50
N GLY A 117 2.46 -50.40 -34.53
CA GLY A 117 2.92 -51.19 -35.69
C GLY A 117 2.49 -50.69 -37.06
N ASP A 118 3.49 -50.24 -37.83
CA ASP A 118 3.66 -50.47 -39.27
C ASP A 118 2.71 -49.76 -40.26
N ALA A 119 3.05 -49.44 -41.50
CA ALA A 119 4.28 -49.21 -42.27
C ALA A 119 3.77 -48.92 -43.69
N GLU A 120 4.49 -48.06 -44.45
CA GLU A 120 4.62 -48.10 -45.93
C GLU A 120 3.36 -47.96 -46.82
N SER A 121 3.40 -47.44 -48.05
CA SER A 121 4.37 -46.69 -48.85
C SER A 121 3.63 -46.07 -50.05
N SER A 122 4.35 -45.19 -50.75
CA SER A 122 4.43 -45.13 -52.22
C SER A 122 3.53 -44.20 -53.04
N ARG A 123 4.26 -43.25 -53.67
CA ARG A 123 4.25 -42.82 -55.09
C ARG A 123 3.11 -41.88 -55.50
N GLY A 124 3.33 -40.77 -56.19
CA GLY A 124 4.49 -40.26 -56.92
C GLY A 124 3.98 -39.54 -58.18
N SER A 125 4.60 -38.39 -58.52
CA SER A 125 4.75 -37.74 -59.85
C SER A 125 5.23 -36.30 -59.59
N ALA A 126 6.48 -35.92 -59.86
CA ALA A 126 7.10 -35.65 -61.18
C ALA A 126 6.34 -34.52 -61.93
N GLU A 127 6.93 -33.45 -62.45
CA GLU A 127 8.32 -33.12 -62.78
C GLU A 127 8.39 -31.65 -63.26
N SER A 128 9.61 -31.19 -63.56
CA SER A 128 9.96 -30.05 -64.44
C SER A 128 10.12 -28.67 -63.78
N SER A 129 11.18 -27.89 -63.98
CA SER A 129 12.50 -28.10 -64.60
C SER A 129 13.42 -26.97 -64.11
N ARG A 130 14.71 -27.30 -63.98
CA ARG A 130 15.83 -26.39 -63.75
C ARG A 130 16.00 -25.45 -64.97
N GLU A 131 16.61 -24.26 -64.79
CA GLU A 131 18.01 -24.03 -65.23
C GLU A 131 18.48 -22.55 -65.04
N ARG A 132 19.60 -22.43 -64.30
CA ARG A 132 20.78 -21.57 -64.55
C ARG A 132 20.74 -20.05 -64.34
N ALA A 133 21.65 -19.66 -63.45
CA ALA A 133 22.17 -18.31 -63.22
C ALA A 133 23.29 -17.94 -64.19
N GLU A 134 23.40 -16.66 -64.51
CA GLU A 134 24.65 -15.92 -64.76
C GLU A 134 24.52 -14.46 -64.26
N PRO A 135 25.63 -13.78 -63.91
CA PRO A 135 25.64 -12.50 -63.19
C PRO A 135 25.89 -11.28 -64.10
N SER A 136 25.71 -10.07 -63.56
CA SER A 136 26.56 -8.86 -63.75
C SER A 136 25.80 -7.52 -64.02
N GLN A 137 26.02 -6.56 -63.10
CA GLN A 137 26.20 -5.10 -63.25
C GLN A 137 25.05 -4.07 -63.12
N ALA A 138 25.40 -3.03 -62.35
CA ALA A 138 25.07 -1.59 -62.43
C ALA A 138 23.93 -0.98 -61.58
N GLU A 139 24.36 -0.36 -60.47
CA GLU A 139 24.04 0.98 -59.93
C GLU A 139 22.59 1.50 -59.82
N SER A 140 22.15 1.71 -58.57
CA SER A 140 21.37 2.89 -58.13
C SER A 140 21.54 3.11 -56.62
N PRO A 141 21.44 4.35 -56.10
CA PRO A 141 21.89 4.70 -54.76
C PRO A 141 20.98 4.04 -53.72
N ARG A 142 21.58 3.39 -52.72
CA ARG A 142 20.85 2.94 -51.53
C ARG A 142 20.31 4.17 -50.82
N GLY A 143 19.00 4.36 -50.84
CA GLY A 143 18.32 5.12 -49.79
C GLY A 143 18.59 4.39 -48.47
N GLU A 144 19.16 5.09 -47.51
CA GLU A 144 19.17 4.64 -46.12
C GLU A 144 17.73 4.29 -45.72
N PRO A 145 17.47 3.12 -45.13
CA PRO A 145 16.21 2.89 -44.44
C PRO A 145 16.10 3.94 -43.33
N PRO A 146 14.89 4.46 -43.03
CA PRO A 146 14.74 5.40 -41.93
C PRO A 146 15.32 4.72 -40.69
N ALA A 147 16.28 5.39 -40.05
CA ALA A 147 16.67 5.02 -38.71
C ALA A 147 15.37 4.92 -37.92
N THR A 148 15.04 3.72 -37.47
CA THR A 148 14.18 3.57 -36.30
C THR A 148 14.86 4.41 -35.24
N GLU A 149 14.35 5.62 -35.04
CA GLU A 149 14.52 6.34 -33.79
C GLU A 149 13.96 5.40 -32.73
N SER A 150 14.84 4.54 -32.21
CA SER A 150 14.68 4.00 -30.89
C SER A 150 14.69 5.22 -30.00
N THR A 151 13.50 5.74 -29.71
CA THR A 151 13.25 6.65 -28.60
C THR A 151 14.06 6.08 -27.44
N PRO A 152 15.02 6.83 -26.88
CA PRO A 152 15.70 6.37 -25.68
C PRO A 152 14.61 6.03 -24.67
N SER A 153 14.56 4.77 -24.23
CA SER A 153 13.69 4.41 -23.10
C SER A 153 14.05 5.36 -21.98
N ASP A 154 13.09 6.19 -21.59
CA ASP A 154 13.29 7.20 -20.57
C ASP A 154 13.76 6.48 -19.30
N PRO A 155 14.95 6.77 -18.74
CA PRO A 155 15.48 6.08 -17.57
C PRO A 155 14.69 6.36 -16.28
N SER A 156 13.55 7.06 -16.37
CA SER A 156 12.70 7.50 -15.26
C SER A 156 11.40 6.69 -15.06
N GLU A 157 11.00 5.82 -15.99
CA GLU A 157 9.81 4.96 -15.81
C GLU A 157 10.19 3.59 -15.22
N LEU A 158 10.25 3.52 -13.89
CA LEU A 158 10.35 2.23 -13.20
C LEU A 158 9.04 1.46 -13.43
N SER A 159 9.12 0.31 -14.11
CA SER A 159 7.99 -0.61 -14.24
C SER A 159 7.39 -0.95 -12.86
N THR A 160 6.05 -1.07 -12.77
CA THR A 160 5.32 -1.54 -11.58
C THR A 160 5.96 -2.78 -10.95
N GLY A 161 6.41 -3.73 -11.79
CA GLY A 161 7.11 -4.92 -11.34
C GLY A 161 8.47 -4.64 -10.68
N MET A 162 9.20 -3.61 -11.13
CA MET A 162 10.45 -3.18 -10.48
C MET A 162 10.18 -2.50 -9.14
N LEU A 163 9.13 -1.69 -9.03
CA LEU A 163 8.71 -1.07 -7.77
C LEU A 163 8.30 -2.13 -6.75
N LEU A 164 7.43 -3.06 -7.13
CA LEU A 164 7.00 -4.18 -6.29
C LEU A 164 8.18 -5.06 -5.85
N ALA A 165 9.11 -5.37 -6.77
CA ALA A 165 10.31 -6.13 -6.44
C ALA A 165 11.22 -5.39 -5.47
N ASN A 166 11.43 -4.09 -5.65
CA ASN A 166 12.23 -3.27 -4.74
C ASN A 166 11.64 -3.21 -3.33
N VAL A 167 10.33 -3.01 -3.22
CA VAL A 167 9.62 -3.01 -1.94
C VAL A 167 9.74 -4.38 -1.27
N ALA A 168 9.44 -5.47 -1.97
CA ALA A 168 9.54 -6.81 -1.41
C ALA A 168 10.98 -7.18 -0.98
N LEU A 169 11.99 -6.79 -1.76
CA LEU A 169 13.39 -7.06 -1.44
C LEU A 169 13.89 -6.25 -0.24
N SER A 170 13.56 -4.96 -0.17
CA SER A 170 13.95 -4.10 0.95
C SER A 170 13.29 -4.55 2.26
N GLN A 171 11.97 -4.76 2.24
CA GLN A 171 11.20 -5.24 3.40
C GLN A 171 11.65 -6.65 3.82
N GLY A 172 11.85 -7.55 2.85
CA GLY A 172 12.38 -8.89 3.09
C GLY A 172 13.78 -8.88 3.70
N LEU A 173 14.67 -7.97 3.26
CA LEU A 173 16.00 -7.81 3.84
C LEU A 173 15.91 -7.37 5.32
N PHE A 174 15.09 -6.37 5.65
CA PHE A 174 14.92 -5.96 7.04
C PHE A 174 14.27 -7.04 7.90
N ALA A 175 13.35 -7.84 7.34
CA ALA A 175 12.80 -9.01 8.03
C ALA A 175 13.88 -10.05 8.35
N VAL A 176 14.75 -10.37 7.38
CA VAL A 176 15.89 -11.29 7.59
C VAL A 176 16.85 -10.73 8.65
N VAL A 177 17.12 -9.42 8.65
CA VAL A 177 17.96 -8.78 9.67
C VAL A 177 17.33 -8.89 11.06
N LEU A 178 16.03 -8.61 11.21
CA LEU A 178 15.34 -8.71 12.51
C LEU A 178 15.26 -10.17 13.00
N VAL A 179 14.89 -11.11 12.15
CA VAL A 179 14.85 -12.54 12.49
C VAL A 179 16.26 -13.04 12.84
N GLY A 180 17.26 -12.67 12.04
CA GLY A 180 18.66 -13.00 12.31
C GLY A 180 19.15 -12.43 13.63
N ALA A 181 18.78 -11.19 13.96
CA ALA A 181 19.08 -10.57 15.24
C ALA A 181 18.38 -11.30 16.40
N ALA A 182 17.12 -11.67 16.26
CA ALA A 182 16.36 -12.41 17.28
C ALA A 182 17.01 -13.76 17.59
N ILE A 183 17.39 -14.50 16.54
CA ILE A 183 18.11 -15.78 16.67
C ILE A 183 19.49 -15.56 17.30
N TYR A 184 20.26 -14.59 16.81
CA TYR A 184 21.61 -14.31 17.30
C TYR A 184 21.65 -13.90 18.78
N THR A 185 20.58 -13.25 19.25
CA THR A 185 20.45 -12.76 20.63
C THR A 185 19.62 -13.68 21.54
N ASP A 186 19.28 -14.89 21.09
CA ASP A 186 18.48 -15.87 21.85
C ASP A 186 17.12 -15.31 22.33
N ILE A 187 16.43 -14.48 21.54
CA ILE A 187 15.09 -13.97 21.92
C ILE A 187 14.07 -15.12 21.92
N PRO A 188 13.33 -15.34 23.02
CA PRO A 188 12.31 -16.38 23.07
C PRO A 188 11.14 -16.08 22.12
N LEU A 189 10.58 -17.12 21.51
CA LEU A 189 9.48 -17.00 20.53
C LEU A 189 8.24 -16.37 21.16
N GLU A 190 8.02 -16.62 22.44
CA GLU A 190 6.89 -16.08 23.20
C GLU A 190 6.95 -14.54 23.30
N ALA A 191 8.15 -13.96 23.40
CA ALA A 191 8.33 -12.50 23.39
C ALA A 191 8.03 -11.88 22.01
N LEU A 192 8.06 -12.69 20.95
CA LEU A 192 7.66 -12.28 19.60
C LEU A 192 6.16 -12.56 19.33
N GLY A 193 5.42 -13.08 20.31
CA GLY A 193 4.02 -13.49 20.14
C GLY A 193 3.83 -14.75 19.27
N LEU A 194 4.86 -15.60 19.20
CA LEU A 194 4.87 -16.84 18.43
C LEU A 194 4.71 -18.05 19.35
N GLU A 195 3.85 -18.99 18.94
CA GLU A 195 3.67 -20.28 19.62
C GLU A 195 3.48 -21.41 18.61
N ILE A 196 4.10 -22.57 18.85
CA ILE A 196 3.93 -23.75 18.01
C ILE A 196 2.74 -24.57 18.52
N SER A 197 1.52 -24.13 18.21
CA SER A 197 0.31 -24.90 18.51
C SER A 197 -0.80 -24.70 17.48
N ARG A 198 -1.68 -25.71 17.37
CA ARG A 198 -2.86 -25.62 16.50
C ARG A 198 -3.83 -24.54 16.97
N SER A 199 -3.99 -24.38 18.28
CA SER A 199 -4.84 -23.35 18.88
C SER A 199 -4.33 -21.95 18.53
N TRP A 200 -3.03 -21.71 18.61
CA TRP A 200 -2.43 -20.43 18.22
C TRP A 200 -2.68 -20.13 16.73
N LEU A 201 -2.49 -21.13 15.85
CA LEU A 201 -2.75 -20.99 14.42
C LEU A 201 -4.22 -20.69 14.12
N PHE A 202 -5.16 -21.47 14.67
CA PHE A 202 -6.59 -21.28 14.43
C PHE A 202 -7.09 -19.95 15.00
N ALA A 203 -6.67 -19.59 16.21
CA ALA A 203 -7.02 -18.30 16.81
C ALA A 203 -6.44 -17.14 16.00
N GLY A 204 -5.17 -17.26 15.58
CA GLY A 204 -4.49 -16.28 14.73
C GLY A 204 -5.25 -16.02 13.44
N LEU A 205 -5.59 -17.08 12.69
CA LEU A 205 -6.35 -16.98 11.45
C LEU A 205 -7.76 -16.43 11.67
N ALA A 206 -8.50 -16.95 12.66
CA ALA A 206 -9.90 -16.56 12.87
C ALA A 206 -10.05 -15.13 13.40
N LEU A 207 -9.29 -14.78 14.45
CA LEU A 207 -9.32 -13.42 15.02
C LEU A 207 -8.70 -12.42 14.06
N GLY A 208 -7.59 -12.78 13.41
CA GLY A 208 -6.94 -11.92 12.43
C GLY A 208 -7.84 -11.63 11.23
N THR A 209 -8.58 -12.63 10.74
CA THR A 209 -9.55 -12.42 9.65
C THR A 209 -10.70 -11.51 10.07
N GLY A 210 -11.33 -11.79 11.21
CA GLY A 210 -12.42 -10.96 11.71
C GLY A 210 -12.00 -9.52 12.00
N PHE A 211 -10.83 -9.34 12.60
CA PHE A 211 -10.27 -8.04 12.92
C PHE A 211 -9.84 -7.28 11.67
N GLY A 212 -9.18 -7.94 10.72
CA GLY A 212 -8.77 -7.35 9.44
C GLY A 212 -9.95 -6.82 8.63
N ILE A 213 -11.02 -7.62 8.50
CA ILE A 213 -12.25 -7.17 7.82
C ILE A 213 -12.89 -5.97 8.54
N ALA A 214 -12.95 -6.01 9.88
CA ALA A 214 -13.52 -4.91 10.65
C ALA A 214 -12.71 -3.61 10.52
N LEU A 215 -11.37 -3.72 10.53
CA LEU A 215 -10.48 -2.59 10.33
C LEU A 215 -10.55 -2.04 8.91
N TYR A 216 -10.60 -2.91 7.89
CA TYR A 216 -10.80 -2.50 6.50
C TYR A 216 -12.09 -1.67 6.35
N VAL A 217 -13.23 -2.17 6.84
CA VAL A 217 -14.50 -1.44 6.79
C VAL A 217 -14.41 -0.11 7.55
N GLY A 218 -13.75 -0.10 8.72
CA GLY A 218 -13.51 1.12 9.47
C GLY A 218 -12.65 2.13 8.71
N ASN A 219 -11.63 1.67 8.01
CA ASN A 219 -10.75 2.48 7.17
C ASN A 219 -11.52 3.12 6.01
N GLU A 220 -12.33 2.36 5.29
CA GLU A 220 -13.15 2.86 4.19
C GLU A 220 -14.18 3.90 4.64
N ILE A 221 -14.81 3.67 5.80
CA ILE A 221 -15.72 4.67 6.40
C ILE A 221 -14.95 5.94 6.77
N ALA A 222 -13.76 5.82 7.36
CA ALA A 222 -12.93 6.96 7.72
C ALA A 222 -12.49 7.76 6.49
N ALA A 223 -12.05 7.07 5.42
CA ALA A 223 -11.69 7.66 4.15
C ALA A 223 -12.88 8.42 3.54
N ALA A 224 -14.04 7.78 3.44
CA ALA A 224 -15.24 8.41 2.87
C ALA A 224 -15.73 9.62 3.69
N VAL A 225 -15.64 9.57 5.03
CA VAL A 225 -15.95 10.73 5.88
C VAL A 225 -14.94 11.84 5.68
N SER A 226 -13.66 11.52 5.52
CA SER A 226 -12.59 12.49 5.29
C SER A 226 -12.76 13.22 3.95
N THR A 227 -13.11 12.49 2.88
CA THR A 227 -13.50 13.08 1.58
C THR A 227 -14.71 14.00 1.73
N TRP A 228 -15.73 13.60 2.50
CA TRP A 228 -16.90 14.43 2.75
C TRP A 228 -16.57 15.74 3.50
N VAL A 229 -15.57 15.73 4.37
CA VAL A 229 -15.08 16.94 5.09
C VAL A 229 -14.15 17.79 4.21
N GLY A 230 -13.76 17.31 3.02
CA GLY A 230 -12.96 18.05 2.04
C GLY A 230 -11.46 17.84 2.16
N PHE A 231 -11.02 16.70 2.68
CA PHE A 231 -9.61 16.28 2.63
C PHE A 231 -9.40 15.30 1.45
N GLU A 232 -8.52 15.68 0.53
CA GLU A 232 -8.03 14.82 -0.56
C GLU A 232 -6.90 13.93 -0.01
N HIS A 233 -6.92 12.64 -0.37
CA HIS A 233 -5.85 11.71 -0.03
C HIS A 233 -4.99 11.48 -1.26
N ASP A 234 -3.67 11.41 -1.09
CA ASP A 234 -2.75 10.95 -2.13
C ASP A 234 -2.93 9.45 -2.32
N GLU A 235 -3.74 9.05 -3.30
CA GLU A 235 -3.90 7.66 -3.74
C GLU A 235 -2.86 7.25 -4.79
N ASP A 236 -2.01 8.20 -5.22
CA ASP A 236 -1.01 8.05 -6.29
C ASP A 236 -0.12 6.82 -6.12
N LEU A 237 0.29 6.49 -4.89
CA LEU A 237 1.11 5.30 -4.61
C LEU A 237 0.37 3.98 -4.85
N ARG A 238 -0.94 3.92 -4.57
CA ARG A 238 -1.76 2.72 -4.80
C ARG A 238 -1.96 2.52 -6.30
N ASP A 239 -2.33 3.59 -6.99
CA ASP A 239 -2.56 3.60 -8.44
C ASP A 239 -1.27 3.18 -9.18
N MET A 240 -0.10 3.68 -8.76
CA MET A 240 1.21 3.25 -9.30
C MET A 240 1.55 1.78 -9.04
N LEU A 241 0.95 1.15 -8.03
CA LEU A 241 1.13 -0.25 -7.67
C LEU A 241 -0.02 -1.14 -8.17
N GLY A 242 -1.01 -0.55 -8.86
CA GLY A 242 -2.14 -1.23 -9.49
C GLY A 242 -1.68 -2.35 -10.44
N PRO A 243 -2.09 -3.61 -10.25
CA PRO A 243 -1.61 -4.71 -11.09
C PRO A 243 -2.31 -4.76 -12.45
N ASP A 244 -1.55 -4.65 -13.54
CA ASP A 244 -2.07 -4.71 -14.92
C ASP A 244 -2.39 -6.14 -15.40
N SER A 245 -1.85 -7.16 -14.72
CA SER A 245 -1.98 -8.56 -15.15
C SER A 245 -2.24 -9.54 -13.99
N ILE A 246 -2.77 -10.72 -14.31
CA ILE A 246 -2.99 -11.80 -13.32
C ILE A 246 -1.66 -12.21 -12.64
N ALA A 247 -0.54 -12.15 -13.37
CA ALA A 247 0.76 -12.48 -12.80
C ALA A 247 1.17 -11.44 -11.74
N ASP A 248 0.90 -10.16 -11.99
CA ASP A 248 1.19 -9.07 -11.05
C ASP A 248 0.27 -9.15 -9.82
N TRP A 249 -1.01 -9.51 -10.00
CA TRP A 249 -1.93 -9.82 -8.90
C TRP A 249 -1.42 -10.96 -8.02
N ILE A 250 -0.93 -12.05 -8.63
CA ILE A 250 -0.35 -13.17 -7.88
C ILE A 250 0.92 -12.72 -7.15
N ALA A 251 1.80 -11.96 -7.81
CA ALA A 251 3.01 -11.43 -7.20
C ALA A 251 2.69 -10.54 -5.99
N LEU A 252 1.75 -9.60 -6.15
CA LEU A 252 1.30 -8.68 -5.13
C LEU A 252 0.69 -9.42 -3.94
N LEU A 253 -0.37 -10.21 -4.16
CA LEU A 253 -1.14 -10.83 -3.10
C LEU A 253 -0.41 -12.00 -2.42
N ALA A 254 0.34 -12.82 -3.17
CA ALA A 254 0.95 -14.03 -2.61
C ALA A 254 2.37 -13.82 -2.07
N PHE A 255 3.06 -12.73 -2.45
CA PHE A 255 4.46 -12.49 -2.07
C PHE A 255 4.68 -11.10 -1.47
N VAL A 256 4.35 -10.04 -2.20
CA VAL A 256 4.69 -8.67 -1.77
C VAL A 256 3.94 -8.28 -0.49
N LEU A 257 2.61 -8.33 -0.50
CA LEU A 257 1.80 -7.95 0.68
C LEU A 257 2.08 -8.84 1.91
N PRO A 258 2.22 -10.18 1.78
CA PRO A 258 2.61 -11.00 2.91
C PRO A 258 3.98 -10.66 3.48
N ILE A 259 4.98 -10.35 2.64
CA ILE A 259 6.32 -9.96 3.10
C ILE A 259 6.24 -8.65 3.89
N ILE A 260 5.52 -7.65 3.36
CA ILE A 260 5.32 -6.35 4.03
C ILE A 260 4.63 -6.56 5.37
N ALA A 261 3.47 -7.22 5.38
CA ALA A 261 2.70 -7.44 6.61
C ALA A 261 3.51 -8.21 7.67
N VAL A 262 4.22 -9.27 7.29
CA VAL A 262 5.07 -10.03 8.22
C VAL A 262 6.18 -9.15 8.77
N PHE A 263 6.87 -8.40 7.92
CA PHE A 263 7.96 -7.53 8.36
C PHE A 263 7.47 -6.45 9.32
N GLU A 264 6.43 -5.71 8.94
CA GLU A 264 5.96 -4.57 9.71
C GLU A 264 5.39 -5.02 11.05
N GLU A 265 4.63 -6.11 11.10
CA GLU A 265 4.18 -6.65 12.39
C GLU A 265 5.34 -7.21 13.23
N LEU A 266 6.34 -7.82 12.60
CA LEU A 266 7.54 -8.28 13.30
C LEU A 266 8.29 -7.10 13.95
N LEU A 267 8.42 -5.98 13.25
CA LEU A 267 9.08 -4.78 13.78
C LEU A 267 8.22 -4.07 14.82
N PHE A 268 7.02 -3.66 14.44
CA PHE A 268 6.21 -2.73 15.24
C PHE A 268 5.46 -3.38 16.39
N ARG A 269 5.13 -4.68 16.30
CA ARG A 269 4.35 -5.39 17.33
C ARG A 269 5.26 -6.37 18.07
N ALA A 270 5.84 -7.34 17.38
CA ALA A 270 6.68 -8.32 18.05
C ALA A 270 7.93 -7.68 18.68
N ALA A 271 8.74 -6.96 17.90
CA ALA A 271 10.01 -6.43 18.38
C ALA A 271 9.83 -5.19 19.29
N LEU A 272 9.08 -4.16 18.85
CA LEU A 272 8.93 -2.92 19.62
C LEU A 272 7.97 -3.02 20.82
N ILE A 273 7.00 -3.93 20.80
CA ILE A 273 6.07 -4.13 21.93
C ILE A 273 6.45 -5.38 22.71
N GLY A 274 6.34 -6.57 22.10
CA GLY A 274 6.50 -7.84 22.81
C GLY A 274 7.88 -8.04 23.44
N VAL A 275 8.96 -7.76 22.69
CA VAL A 275 10.32 -7.92 23.21
C VAL A 275 10.68 -6.86 24.25
N PHE A 276 10.20 -5.62 24.09
CA PHE A 276 10.46 -4.57 25.07
C PHE A 276 9.67 -4.78 26.37
N GLU A 277 8.43 -5.26 26.28
CA GLU A 277 7.65 -5.70 27.43
C GLU A 277 8.38 -6.84 28.16
N ALA A 278 8.70 -7.94 27.46
CA ALA A 278 9.30 -9.12 28.06
C ALA A 278 10.72 -8.88 28.63
N GLY A 279 11.52 -8.04 27.96
CA GLY A 279 12.92 -7.80 28.32
C GLY A 279 13.12 -6.69 29.35
N PHE A 280 12.21 -5.71 29.43
CA PHE A 280 12.40 -4.50 30.25
C PHE A 280 11.20 -4.14 31.13
N ASP A 281 10.12 -4.93 31.13
CA ASP A 281 8.91 -4.70 31.93
C ASP A 281 8.26 -3.33 31.66
N ILE A 282 8.38 -2.85 30.41
CA ILE A 282 7.74 -1.61 29.96
C ILE A 282 6.28 -1.91 29.63
N SER A 283 5.38 -1.00 30.03
CA SER A 283 3.95 -1.14 29.75
C SER A 283 3.69 -1.35 28.25
N PRO A 284 3.00 -2.43 27.85
CA PRO A 284 2.73 -2.72 26.45
C PRO A 284 1.82 -1.65 25.81
N TRP A 285 0.97 -0.97 26.60
CA TRP A 285 0.14 0.14 26.12
C TRP A 285 0.94 1.42 25.82
N LEU A 286 2.00 1.69 26.60
CA LEU A 286 2.91 2.78 26.28
C LEU A 286 3.67 2.48 24.99
N LEU A 287 4.16 1.25 24.85
CA LEU A 287 4.84 0.79 23.64
C LEU A 287 3.90 0.83 22.43
N ALA A 288 2.63 0.45 22.59
CA ALA A 288 1.61 0.55 21.54
C ALA A 288 1.44 2.00 21.06
N VAL A 289 1.38 2.98 21.95
CA VAL A 289 1.31 4.40 21.55
C VAL A 289 2.57 4.82 20.79
N VAL A 290 3.76 4.52 21.33
CA VAL A 290 5.04 4.95 20.73
C VAL A 290 5.27 4.28 19.38
N SER A 291 5.02 2.97 19.27
CA SER A 291 5.19 2.23 18.02
C SER A 291 4.18 2.67 16.97
N SER A 292 2.96 3.04 17.37
CA SER A 292 1.93 3.55 16.43
C SER A 292 2.26 4.94 15.89
N ILE A 293 2.84 5.82 16.73
CA ILE A 293 3.37 7.10 16.25
C ILE A 293 4.49 6.86 15.24
N ALA A 294 5.45 5.97 15.56
CA ALA A 294 6.53 5.65 14.64
C ALA A 294 6.02 5.01 13.35
N PHE A 295 4.99 4.16 13.42
CA PHE A 295 4.33 3.54 12.29
C PHE A 295 3.69 4.58 11.35
N GLY A 296 2.90 5.50 11.91
CA GLY A 296 2.30 6.60 11.15
C GLY A 296 3.35 7.51 10.51
N LEU A 297 4.41 7.87 11.23
CA LEU A 297 5.51 8.68 10.69
C LEU A 297 6.25 7.98 9.54
N GLY A 298 6.32 6.64 9.56
CA GLY A 298 6.86 5.84 8.46
C GLY A 298 6.06 5.98 7.16
N HIS A 299 4.81 6.44 7.24
CA HIS A 299 3.86 6.59 6.14
C HIS A 299 3.63 8.05 5.74
N GLY A 300 4.62 8.93 5.95
CA GLY A 300 4.47 10.37 5.71
C GLY A 300 4.14 10.77 4.27
N MET A 301 4.34 9.88 3.28
CA MET A 301 3.89 10.10 1.91
C MET A 301 2.36 10.24 1.77
N GLN A 302 1.57 9.85 2.77
CA GLN A 302 0.09 9.99 2.76
C GLN A 302 -0.39 11.35 3.30
N GLY A 303 0.51 12.30 3.55
CA GLY A 303 0.20 13.59 4.15
C GLY A 303 -0.17 13.52 5.64
N SER A 304 -0.45 14.69 6.24
CA SER A 304 -0.67 14.79 7.70
C SER A 304 -1.90 14.03 8.21
N VAL A 305 -2.98 13.98 7.41
CA VAL A 305 -4.19 13.23 7.74
C VAL A 305 -3.93 11.73 7.59
N GLY A 306 -3.25 11.30 6.52
CA GLY A 306 -2.84 9.91 6.32
C GLY A 306 -1.97 9.39 7.44
N ILE A 307 -0.95 10.15 7.89
CA ILE A 307 -0.13 9.81 9.06
C ILE A 307 -1.00 9.54 10.31
N LEU A 308 -2.03 10.36 10.55
CA LEU A 308 -2.91 10.21 11.70
C LEU A 308 -3.78 8.96 11.58
N VAL A 309 -4.40 8.74 10.42
CA VAL A 309 -5.27 7.57 10.16
C VAL A 309 -4.45 6.28 10.22
N THR A 310 -3.30 6.25 9.56
CA THR A 310 -2.37 5.11 9.57
C THR A 310 -1.79 4.87 10.97
N GLY A 311 -1.50 5.92 11.73
CA GLY A 311 -1.13 5.81 13.14
C GLY A 311 -2.26 5.23 14.00
N ALA A 312 -3.51 5.63 13.78
CA ALA A 312 -4.68 5.10 14.49
C ALA A 312 -4.95 3.62 14.15
N LEU A 313 -4.83 3.25 12.87
CA LEU A 313 -4.86 1.86 12.42
C LEU A 313 -3.71 1.06 13.05
N GLY A 314 -2.53 1.68 13.09
CA GLY A 314 -1.34 1.18 13.75
C GLY A 314 -1.59 0.82 15.21
N PHE A 315 -2.28 1.71 15.93
CA PHE A 315 -2.69 1.53 17.32
C PHE A 315 -3.74 0.45 17.49
N ALA A 316 -4.71 0.34 16.58
CA ALA A 316 -5.71 -0.73 16.62
C ALA A 316 -5.06 -2.12 16.47
N LEU A 317 -4.12 -2.27 15.54
CA LEU A 317 -3.30 -3.49 15.40
C LEU A 317 -2.45 -3.72 16.64
N ALA A 318 -1.79 -2.69 17.18
CA ALA A 318 -1.01 -2.81 18.42
C ALA A 318 -1.89 -3.27 19.60
N ALA A 319 -3.10 -2.73 19.76
CA ALA A 319 -4.05 -3.14 20.78
C ALA A 319 -4.47 -4.61 20.59
N ALA A 320 -4.73 -5.05 19.36
CA ALA A 320 -5.02 -6.46 19.07
C ALA A 320 -3.84 -7.38 19.45
N PHE A 321 -2.61 -6.97 19.16
CA PHE A 321 -1.42 -7.72 19.60
C PHE A 321 -1.31 -7.77 21.12
N VAL A 322 -1.45 -6.64 21.83
CA VAL A 322 -1.38 -6.58 23.31
C VAL A 322 -2.46 -7.44 23.96
N LEU A 323 -3.67 -7.47 23.40
CA LEU A 323 -4.79 -8.25 23.95
C LEU A 323 -4.68 -9.75 23.67
N THR A 324 -4.06 -10.15 22.56
CA THR A 324 -4.01 -11.54 22.12
C THR A 324 -2.68 -12.23 22.36
N GLY A 325 -1.58 -11.48 22.45
CA GLY A 325 -0.21 -12.00 22.47
C GLY A 325 0.14 -12.82 21.22
N ASN A 326 -0.62 -12.68 20.12
CA ASN A 326 -0.52 -13.55 18.95
C ASN A 326 -0.15 -12.73 17.71
N LEU A 327 1.10 -12.86 17.26
CA LEU A 327 1.60 -12.14 16.10
C LEU A 327 0.81 -12.46 14.82
N LEU A 328 0.31 -13.69 14.68
CA LEU A 328 -0.43 -14.08 13.48
C LEU A 328 -1.76 -13.33 13.36
N VAL A 329 -2.40 -12.94 14.48
CA VAL A 329 -3.63 -12.14 14.45
C VAL A 329 -3.39 -10.84 13.68
N VAL A 330 -2.34 -10.12 14.04
CA VAL A 330 -2.05 -8.81 13.44
C VAL A 330 -1.46 -8.93 12.05
N VAL A 331 -0.66 -9.97 11.77
CA VAL A 331 -0.13 -10.22 10.41
C VAL A 331 -1.27 -10.49 9.44
N VAL A 332 -2.23 -11.33 9.81
CA VAL A 332 -3.39 -11.64 8.97
C VAL A 332 -4.30 -10.42 8.83
N ALA A 333 -4.54 -9.69 9.93
CA ALA A 333 -5.38 -8.50 9.89
C ALA A 333 -4.78 -7.43 8.96
N HIS A 334 -3.50 -7.13 9.13
CA HIS A 334 -2.77 -6.17 8.30
C HIS A 334 -2.74 -6.61 6.83
N TYR A 335 -2.35 -7.85 6.55
CA TYR A 335 -2.39 -8.39 5.18
C TYR A 335 -3.77 -8.21 4.53
N LEU A 336 -4.85 -8.50 5.27
CA LEU A 336 -6.20 -8.37 4.74
C LEU A 336 -6.62 -6.93 4.48
N ILE A 337 -6.23 -5.98 5.34
CA ILE A 337 -6.50 -4.56 5.09
C ILE A 337 -5.89 -4.16 3.75
N ASN A 338 -4.59 -4.41 3.56
CA ASN A 338 -3.88 -4.04 2.34
C ASN A 338 -4.44 -4.80 1.11
N ALA A 339 -4.72 -6.10 1.26
CA ALA A 339 -5.24 -6.90 0.15
C ALA A 339 -6.65 -6.46 -0.27
N LEU A 340 -7.53 -6.12 0.68
CA LEU A 340 -8.88 -5.65 0.39
C LEU A 340 -8.86 -4.26 -0.23
N GLU A 341 -7.97 -3.38 0.22
CA GLU A 341 -7.77 -2.05 -0.37
C GLU A 341 -7.42 -2.16 -1.86
N PHE A 342 -6.39 -2.95 -2.22
CA PHE A 342 -6.06 -3.18 -3.63
C PHE A 342 -7.20 -3.86 -4.39
N VAL A 343 -7.78 -4.95 -3.87
CA VAL A 343 -8.80 -5.72 -4.61
C VAL A 343 -10.06 -4.91 -4.86
N VAL A 344 -10.49 -4.06 -3.91
CA VAL A 344 -11.74 -3.30 -4.04
C VAL A 344 -11.55 -2.06 -4.91
N HIS A 345 -10.46 -1.33 -4.75
CA HIS A 345 -10.23 -0.09 -5.51
C HIS A 345 -9.66 -0.37 -6.91
N GLU A 346 -8.60 -1.18 -7.02
CA GLU A 346 -7.95 -1.47 -8.32
C GLU A 346 -8.57 -2.65 -9.08
N GLY A 347 -9.12 -3.62 -8.34
CA GLY A 347 -9.66 -4.85 -8.94
C GLY A 347 -11.13 -4.72 -9.36
N LEU A 348 -11.91 -3.89 -8.67
CA LEU A 348 -13.36 -3.78 -8.84
C LEU A 348 -13.84 -2.36 -9.19
N ASP A 349 -12.94 -1.37 -9.27
CA ASP A 349 -13.25 0.06 -9.49
C ASP A 349 -14.38 0.55 -8.57
N PHE A 350 -14.40 0.12 -7.30
CA PHE A 350 -15.50 0.38 -6.39
C PHE A 350 -15.22 1.54 -5.43
N GLU A 351 -15.99 2.61 -5.56
CA GLU A 351 -15.89 3.79 -4.71
C GLU A 351 -16.92 3.77 -3.55
N TRP A 352 -16.43 3.79 -2.30
CA TRP A 352 -17.28 3.83 -1.10
C TRP A 352 -18.05 5.14 -0.91
N ALA A 353 -17.49 6.27 -1.34
CA ALA A 353 -18.13 7.58 -1.26
C ALA A 353 -19.49 7.60 -1.98
N ALA A 354 -19.55 7.00 -3.19
CA ALA A 354 -20.77 6.90 -3.98
C ALA A 354 -21.89 6.08 -3.30
N VAL A 355 -21.56 5.20 -2.36
CA VAL A 355 -22.54 4.40 -1.60
C VAL A 355 -23.13 5.21 -0.45
N LEU A 356 -22.32 5.97 0.28
CA LEU A 356 -22.77 6.80 1.38
C LEU A 356 -23.61 7.99 0.89
N GLU A 357 -23.26 8.57 -0.27
CA GLU A 357 -24.04 9.64 -0.90
C GLU A 357 -25.43 9.19 -1.37
N ARG A 358 -25.60 7.92 -1.74
CA ARG A 358 -26.92 7.36 -2.13
C ARG A 358 -27.77 6.96 -0.93
N GLY A 359 -27.17 6.83 0.25
CA GLY A 359 -27.83 6.42 1.49
C GLY A 359 -28.22 7.56 2.44
N GLY A 360 -27.70 8.77 2.22
CA GLY A 360 -28.04 10.00 2.97
C GLY A 360 -29.25 10.74 2.40
#